data_AF-A0A1Q3LPS6-F1
#
_entry.id   AF-A0A1Q3LPS6-F1
#
_cell.length_a   1.000
_cell.length_b   1.000
_cell.length_c   1.000
_cell.angle_alpha   90.00
_cell.angle_beta   90.00
_cell.angle_gamma   90.00
#
_symmetry.space_group_name_H-M   'P 1'
#
loop_
_entity.id
_entity.type
_entity.pdbx_description
1 polymer ?
#
loop_
_entity_poly.entity_id
_entity_poly.type
_entity_poly.pdbx_seq_one_letter_code
_entity_poly.pdbx_strand_id
1 'polypeptide(L)'
;MASARFSVLAAGLAALGLSACAGYDLAPFGTESLTNQAINKAYAQRDSCLAAHVNGNGIGSGDGSDATSVAQAAVAACQPQIARFNQVTNPHRDATVTAAIQQDTEFRAMRYASRVRPAPATAVAAPAAAPTTVPVDLSVAARPQ
;
A
#
# COMPACT_ATOMS: atom_id res chain seq x y z
N MET A 1 -2.38 36.61 30.56
CA MET A 1 -1.37 36.24 29.55
C MET A 1 -0.95 34.78 29.80
N ALA A 2 -1.76 33.83 29.35
CA ALA A 2 -1.64 32.40 29.66
C ALA A 2 -1.43 31.55 28.40
N SER A 3 -0.72 32.09 27.40
CA SER A 3 -0.64 31.47 26.07
C SER A 3 0.79 31.14 25.61
N ALA A 4 1.82 31.44 26.41
CA ALA A 4 3.21 31.25 25.99
C ALA A 4 3.85 29.91 26.45
N ARG A 5 3.16 29.12 27.30
CA ARG A 5 3.74 27.89 27.87
C ARG A 5 3.42 26.61 27.10
N PHE A 6 2.49 26.66 26.15
CA PHE A 6 2.13 25.50 25.33
C PHE A 6 3.07 25.26 24.14
N SER A 7 3.79 26.30 23.67
CA SER A 7 4.65 26.18 22.48
C SER A 7 5.95 25.41 22.73
N VAL A 8 6.46 25.39 23.97
CA VAL A 8 7.69 24.62 24.29
C VAL A 8 7.39 23.12 24.40
N LEU A 9 6.19 22.75 24.87
CA LEU A 9 5.74 21.36 24.93
C LEU A 9 5.47 20.76 23.54
N ALA A 10 4.97 21.57 22.60
CA ALA A 10 4.74 21.13 21.22
C ALA A 10 6.05 20.88 20.45
N ALA A 11 7.09 21.68 20.69
CA ALA A 11 8.39 21.48 20.04
C ALA A 11 9.15 20.27 20.62
N GLY A 12 9.01 19.98 21.92
CA GLY A 12 9.61 18.79 22.54
C GLY A 12 9.00 17.48 22.03
N LEU A 13 7.67 17.42 21.87
CA LEU A 13 6.97 16.25 21.32
C LEU A 13 7.30 15.99 19.84
N ALA A 14 7.53 17.04 19.04
CA ALA A 14 7.94 16.90 17.65
C ALA A 14 9.38 16.38 17.51
N ALA A 15 10.29 16.75 18.43
CA ALA A 15 11.67 16.23 18.44
C ALA A 15 11.76 14.78 18.95
N LEU A 16 10.90 14.37 19.89
CA LEU A 16 10.82 12.99 20.37
C LEU A 16 10.10 12.04 19.39
N GLY A 17 9.30 12.57 18.46
CA GLY A 17 8.55 11.78 17.49
C GLY A 17 9.35 11.25 16.30
N LEU A 18 10.52 11.82 16.00
CA LEU A 18 11.37 11.37 14.88
C LEU A 18 12.50 10.39 15.29
N SER A 19 12.74 10.16 16.57
CA SER A 19 13.80 9.23 17.03
C SER A 19 13.30 7.82 17.38
N ALA A 20 12.01 7.51 17.20
CA ALA A 20 11.44 6.19 17.47
C ALA A 20 11.55 5.19 16.29
N CYS A 21 12.28 5.51 15.22
CA CYS A 21 12.78 4.51 14.24
C CYS A 21 14.22 4.06 14.55
N ALA A 22 14.80 4.48 15.69
CA ALA A 22 16.13 4.07 16.13
C ALA A 22 16.09 3.54 17.56
N GLY A 23 15.53 2.34 17.73
CA GLY A 23 15.59 1.55 18.96
C GLY A 23 15.01 0.17 18.66
N TYR A 24 15.75 -0.93 18.68
CA TYR A 24 16.79 -1.34 19.60
C TYR A 24 17.97 -1.99 18.88
N ASP A 25 19.15 -1.38 18.93
CA ASP A 25 20.44 -2.02 18.57
C ASP A 25 21.27 -2.20 19.84
N LEU A 26 20.73 -2.96 20.78
CA LEU A 26 21.44 -3.40 21.98
C LEU A 26 21.03 -4.84 22.32
N ALA A 27 21.63 -5.78 21.60
CA ALA A 27 21.88 -7.12 22.10
C ALA A 27 23.31 -7.52 21.75
N PRO A 28 24.29 -7.40 22.67
CA PRO A 28 25.66 -7.85 22.40
C PRO A 28 25.86 -9.38 22.57
N PHE A 29 24.80 -10.19 22.56
CA PHE A 29 24.87 -11.66 22.63
C PHE A 29 23.79 -12.31 21.76
N GLY A 30 24.13 -12.66 20.52
CA GLY A 30 23.22 -13.38 19.61
C GLY A 30 23.33 -12.91 18.16
N THR A 31 24.47 -13.18 17.50
CA THR A 31 24.55 -13.01 16.05
C THR A 31 23.51 -13.90 15.39
N GLU A 32 22.60 -13.30 14.63
CA GLU A 32 21.68 -14.04 13.78
C GLU A 32 22.48 -15.07 12.95
N SER A 33 22.03 -16.33 12.92
CA SER A 33 22.68 -17.37 12.11
C SER A 33 22.84 -16.86 10.67
N LEU A 34 23.99 -17.11 10.04
CA LEU A 34 24.24 -16.74 8.63
C LEU A 34 23.10 -17.22 7.71
N THR A 35 22.47 -18.36 8.05
CA THR A 35 21.29 -18.88 7.36
C THR A 35 20.09 -17.94 7.50
N ASN A 36 19.79 -17.50 8.72
CA ASN A 36 18.68 -16.57 8.96
C ASN A 36 18.93 -15.23 8.26
N GLN A 37 20.18 -14.75 8.26
CA GLN A 37 20.56 -13.54 7.55
C GLN A 37 20.35 -13.67 6.04
N ALA A 38 20.72 -14.81 5.46
CA ALA A 38 20.49 -15.11 4.05
C ALA A 38 19.00 -15.17 3.72
N ILE A 39 18.19 -15.81 4.56
CA ILE A 39 16.73 -15.89 4.41
C ILE A 39 16.10 -14.50 4.48
N ASN A 40 16.46 -13.70 5.49
CA ASN A 40 15.96 -12.33 5.67
C ASN A 40 16.31 -11.44 4.48
N LYS A 41 17.54 -11.55 3.95
CA LYS A 41 17.95 -10.86 2.74
C LYS A 41 17.14 -11.29 1.52
N ALA A 42 16.89 -12.59 1.36
CA ALA A 42 16.13 -13.11 0.24
C ALA A 42 14.65 -12.67 0.30
N TYR A 43 14.05 -12.62 1.49
CA TYR A 43 12.74 -12.00 1.73
C TYR A 43 12.73 -10.53 1.29
N ALA A 44 13.68 -9.73 1.76
CA ALA A 44 13.76 -8.31 1.43
C ALA A 44 13.91 -8.09 -0.08
N GLN A 45 14.71 -8.90 -0.76
CA GLN A 45 14.88 -8.82 -2.22
C GLN A 45 13.59 -9.12 -2.97
N ARG A 46 12.88 -10.21 -2.61
CA ARG A 46 11.59 -10.54 -3.21
C ARG A 46 10.57 -9.43 -2.99
N ASP A 47 10.40 -9.00 -1.75
CA ASP A 47 9.39 -8.02 -1.38
C ASP A 47 9.67 -6.64 -1.99
N SER A 48 10.95 -6.25 -2.12
CA SER A 48 11.34 -5.02 -2.83
C SER A 48 10.99 -5.05 -4.31
N CYS A 49 11.18 -6.20 -4.98
CA CYS A 49 10.81 -6.37 -6.38
C CYS A 49 9.29 -6.29 -6.56
N LEU A 50 8.51 -6.99 -5.72
CA LEU A 50 7.05 -6.99 -5.78
C LEU A 50 6.50 -5.57 -5.60
N ALA A 51 6.97 -4.85 -4.59
CA ALA A 51 6.55 -3.48 -4.34
C ALA A 51 6.94 -2.53 -5.50
N ALA A 52 8.16 -2.66 -6.05
CA ALA A 52 8.61 -1.84 -7.16
C ALA A 52 7.78 -2.07 -8.43
N HIS A 53 7.50 -3.32 -8.79
CA HIS A 53 6.68 -3.64 -9.96
C HIS A 53 5.24 -3.17 -9.81
N VAL A 54 4.63 -3.38 -8.64
CA VAL A 54 3.27 -2.91 -8.37
C VAL A 54 3.19 -1.39 -8.46
N ASN A 55 4.15 -0.67 -7.88
CA ASN A 55 4.17 0.80 -7.90
C ASN A 55 4.47 1.35 -9.31
N GLY A 56 5.32 0.66 -10.08
CA GLY A 56 5.68 1.05 -11.45
C GLY A 56 4.58 0.76 -12.48
N ASN A 57 3.76 -0.25 -12.25
CA ASN A 57 2.66 -0.65 -13.15
C ASN A 57 1.33 0.06 -12.84
N GLY A 58 1.33 1.00 -11.89
CA GLY A 58 0.35 2.08 -11.84
C GLY A 58 -1.13 1.69 -11.82
N ILE A 59 -1.60 0.98 -10.78
CA ILE A 59 -3.06 0.82 -10.51
C ILE A 59 -3.77 2.19 -10.36
N GLY A 60 -3.00 3.27 -10.15
CA GLY A 60 -3.51 4.63 -10.02
C GLY A 60 -3.61 5.45 -11.30
N SER A 61 -3.28 4.94 -12.49
CA SER A 61 -3.23 5.75 -13.72
C SER A 61 -4.56 5.86 -14.47
N GLY A 62 -5.65 5.27 -13.96
CA GLY A 62 -6.98 5.33 -14.60
C GLY A 62 -7.13 4.42 -15.81
N ASP A 63 -6.18 3.50 -16.00
CA ASP A 63 -6.09 2.48 -17.06
C ASP A 63 -6.95 1.23 -16.80
N GLY A 64 -7.65 1.17 -15.66
CA GLY A 64 -8.61 0.11 -15.36
C GLY A 64 -7.98 -1.24 -15.01
N SER A 65 -6.66 -1.29 -14.84
CA SER A 65 -5.93 -2.48 -14.38
C SER A 65 -6.40 -2.89 -12.98
N ASP A 66 -7.01 -4.06 -12.84
CA ASP A 66 -7.45 -4.58 -11.55
C ASP A 66 -6.26 -5.04 -10.70
N ALA A 67 -6.40 -4.98 -9.37
CA ALA A 67 -5.33 -5.32 -8.44
C ALA A 67 -4.79 -6.75 -8.63
N THR A 68 -5.64 -7.67 -9.11
CA THR A 68 -5.25 -9.06 -9.39
C THR A 68 -4.28 -9.14 -10.56
N SER A 69 -4.58 -8.48 -11.68
CA SER A 69 -3.71 -8.49 -12.86
C SER A 69 -2.35 -7.88 -12.56
N VAL A 70 -2.32 -6.77 -11.80
CA VAL A 70 -1.04 -6.14 -11.42
C VAL A 70 -0.24 -7.01 -10.46
N ALA A 71 -0.88 -7.67 -9.50
CA ALA A 71 -0.23 -8.61 -8.60
C ALA A 71 0.36 -9.81 -9.36
N GLN A 72 -0.39 -10.40 -10.29
CA GLN A 72 0.08 -11.51 -11.13
C GLN A 72 1.26 -11.09 -12.01
N ALA A 73 1.18 -9.91 -12.63
CA ALA A 73 2.29 -9.35 -13.41
C ALA A 73 3.55 -9.13 -12.56
N ALA A 74 3.40 -8.65 -11.32
CA ALA A 74 4.52 -8.48 -10.39
C ALA A 74 5.13 -9.83 -9.99
N VAL A 75 4.32 -10.85 -9.70
CA VAL A 75 4.80 -12.20 -9.41
C VAL A 75 5.57 -12.78 -10.60
N ALA A 76 5.07 -12.60 -11.83
CA ALA A 76 5.74 -13.07 -13.04
C ALA A 76 7.08 -12.33 -13.28
N ALA A 77 7.12 -11.01 -13.04
CA ALA A 77 8.34 -10.23 -13.22
C ALA A 77 9.42 -10.53 -12.17
N CYS A 78 9.00 -10.88 -10.95
CA CYS A 78 9.91 -11.15 -9.82
C CYS A 78 10.30 -12.63 -9.66
N GLN A 79 10.06 -13.47 -10.67
CA GLN A 79 10.45 -14.89 -10.64
C GLN A 79 11.92 -15.16 -10.29
N PRO A 80 12.91 -14.35 -10.74
CA PRO A 80 14.30 -14.55 -10.33
C PRO A 80 14.52 -14.43 -8.82
N GLN A 81 13.88 -13.45 -8.18
CA GLN A 81 13.96 -13.20 -6.74
C GLN A 81 13.20 -14.29 -5.96
N ILE A 82 12.04 -14.73 -6.46
CA ILE A 82 11.26 -15.82 -5.89
C ILE A 82 12.04 -17.14 -5.95
N ALA A 83 12.68 -17.44 -7.09
CA ALA A 83 13.52 -18.62 -7.26
C ALA A 83 14.72 -18.60 -6.29
N ARG A 84 15.37 -17.45 -6.14
CA ARG A 84 16.46 -17.28 -5.16
C ARG A 84 15.97 -17.47 -3.72
N PHE A 85 14.82 -16.91 -3.38
CA PHE A 85 14.21 -17.08 -2.07
C PHE A 85 13.87 -18.55 -1.79
N ASN A 86 13.32 -19.26 -2.77
CA ASN A 86 13.08 -20.70 -2.66
C ASN A 86 14.38 -21.48 -2.45
N GLN A 87 15.46 -21.18 -3.20
CA GLN A 87 16.74 -21.87 -3.01
C GLN A 87 17.34 -21.70 -1.62
N VAL A 88 17.19 -20.52 -1.01
CA VAL A 88 17.76 -20.23 0.31
C VAL A 88 16.90 -20.80 1.44
N THR A 89 15.57 -20.71 1.32
CA THR A 89 14.63 -21.13 2.37
C THR A 89 14.29 -22.63 2.29
N ASN A 90 14.41 -23.22 1.10
CA ASN A 90 14.07 -24.62 0.82
C ASN A 90 15.23 -25.36 0.14
N PRO A 91 16.37 -25.52 0.83
CA PRO A 91 17.56 -26.16 0.26
C PRO A 91 17.32 -27.63 -0.15
N HIS A 92 16.36 -28.29 0.52
CA HIS A 92 15.98 -29.68 0.24
C HIS A 92 14.93 -29.83 -0.87
N ARG A 93 14.47 -28.71 -1.46
CA ARG A 93 13.52 -28.69 -2.59
C ARG A 93 12.21 -29.43 -2.31
N ASP A 94 11.70 -29.28 -1.08
CA ASP A 94 10.39 -29.78 -0.70
C ASP A 94 9.31 -29.07 -1.53
N ALA A 95 8.44 -29.83 -2.21
CA ALA A 95 7.39 -29.28 -3.05
C ALA A 95 6.34 -28.51 -2.24
N THR A 96 6.07 -28.93 -1.00
CA THR A 96 5.13 -28.27 -0.08
C THR A 96 5.65 -26.90 0.33
N VAL A 97 6.95 -26.80 0.65
CA VAL A 97 7.57 -25.51 0.99
C VAL A 97 7.59 -24.58 -0.22
N THR A 98 7.88 -25.11 -1.41
CA THR A 98 7.80 -24.34 -2.66
C THR A 98 6.40 -23.78 -2.90
N ALA A 99 5.36 -24.60 -2.72
CA ALA A 99 3.97 -24.17 -2.86
C ALA A 99 3.59 -23.10 -1.82
N ALA A 100 4.02 -23.26 -0.57
CA ALA A 100 3.80 -22.27 0.48
C ALA A 100 4.50 -20.94 0.19
N ILE A 101 5.73 -20.98 -0.32
CA ILE A 101 6.47 -19.78 -0.76
C ILE A 101 5.74 -19.07 -1.90
N GLN A 102 5.21 -19.82 -2.86
CA GLN A 102 4.45 -19.27 -3.96
C GLN A 102 3.16 -18.59 -3.45
N GLN A 103 2.41 -19.25 -2.57
CA GLN A 103 1.20 -18.70 -1.97
C GLN A 103 1.47 -17.43 -1.13
N ASP A 104 2.53 -17.41 -0.32
CA ASP A 104 2.93 -16.20 0.43
C ASP A 104 3.32 -15.06 -0.52
N THR A 105 4.02 -15.37 -1.61
CA THR A 105 4.39 -14.38 -2.63
C THR A 105 3.16 -13.76 -3.27
N GLU A 106 2.19 -14.57 -3.70
CA GLU A 106 0.93 -14.11 -4.29
C GLU A 106 0.13 -13.26 -3.31
N PHE A 107 0.01 -13.69 -2.05
CA PHE A 107 -0.66 -12.93 -1.00
C PHE A 107 -0.02 -11.55 -0.78
N ARG A 108 1.32 -11.48 -0.76
CA ARG A 108 2.05 -10.21 -0.62
C ARG A 108 1.90 -9.33 -1.84
N ALA A 109 1.97 -9.88 -3.04
CA ALA A 109 1.76 -9.13 -4.28
C ALA A 109 0.38 -8.47 -4.30
N MET A 110 -0.67 -9.22 -3.93
CA MET A 110 -2.03 -8.68 -3.76
C MET A 110 -2.11 -7.59 -2.70
N ARG A 111 -1.39 -7.76 -1.58
CA ARG A 111 -1.32 -6.75 -0.52
C ARG A 111 -0.64 -5.47 -1.01
N TYR A 112 0.42 -5.56 -1.80
CA TYR A 112 1.04 -4.38 -2.40
C TYR A 112 0.08 -3.72 -3.41
N ALA A 113 -0.56 -4.51 -4.28
CA ALA A 113 -1.47 -4.02 -5.30
C ALA A 113 -2.67 -3.26 -4.69
N SER A 114 -3.29 -3.81 -3.65
CA SER A 114 -4.41 -3.18 -2.94
C SER A 114 -4.04 -1.90 -2.16
N ARG A 115 -2.75 -1.65 -1.93
CA ARG A 115 -2.26 -0.45 -1.22
C ARG A 115 -1.94 0.72 -2.14
N VAL A 116 -1.87 0.49 -3.44
CA VAL A 116 -1.70 1.58 -4.41
C VAL A 116 -2.94 2.45 -4.32
N ARG A 117 -2.78 3.66 -3.76
CA ARG A 117 -3.86 4.64 -3.80
C ARG A 117 -4.11 4.99 -5.26
N PRO A 118 -5.37 5.03 -5.72
CA PRO A 118 -5.66 5.67 -6.99
C PRO A 118 -5.07 7.08 -6.94
N ALA A 119 -4.43 7.53 -8.03
CA ALA A 119 -4.03 8.92 -8.13
C ALA A 119 -5.29 9.76 -7.85
N PRO A 120 -5.18 10.91 -7.15
CA PRO A 120 -6.33 11.79 -7.01
C PRO A 120 -6.83 12.05 -8.42
N ALA A 121 -8.03 11.54 -8.72
CA ALA A 121 -8.72 11.88 -9.94
C ALA A 121 -8.72 13.40 -9.94
N THR A 122 -7.98 14.01 -10.86
CA THR A 122 -8.15 15.43 -11.17
C THR A 122 -9.64 15.61 -11.29
N ALA A 123 -10.23 16.31 -10.33
CA ALA A 123 -11.65 16.58 -10.32
C ALA A 123 -11.95 17.21 -11.67
N VAL A 124 -12.51 16.42 -12.58
CA VAL A 124 -13.10 16.95 -13.80
C VAL A 124 -14.16 17.89 -13.27
N ALA A 125 -13.91 19.19 -13.44
CA ALA A 125 -14.85 20.22 -13.04
C ALA A 125 -16.23 19.77 -13.50
N ALA A 126 -17.14 19.58 -12.54
CA ALA A 126 -18.51 19.27 -12.84
C ALA A 126 -18.98 20.29 -13.89
N PRO A 127 -19.56 19.86 -15.03
CA PRO A 127 -20.14 20.83 -15.95
C PRO A 127 -21.16 21.61 -15.15
N ALA A 128 -20.99 22.94 -15.10
CA ALA A 128 -21.89 23.85 -14.42
C ALA A 128 -23.31 23.53 -14.91
N ALA A 129 -24.12 22.94 -14.02
CA ALA A 129 -25.52 22.71 -14.29
C ALA A 129 -26.15 24.08 -14.54
N ALA A 130 -26.62 24.31 -15.76
CA ALA A 130 -27.43 25.47 -16.08
C ALA A 130 -28.65 25.50 -15.14
N PRO A 131 -29.03 26.68 -14.61
CA PRO A 131 -30.19 26.77 -13.72
C PRO A 131 -31.45 26.44 -14.51
N THR A 132 -32.03 25.27 -14.25
CA THR A 132 -33.37 24.92 -14.72
C THR A 132 -34.37 25.80 -14.00
N THR A 133 -34.94 26.77 -14.71
CA THR A 133 -36.10 27.54 -14.24
C THR A 133 -37.28 26.59 -14.03
N VAL A 134 -37.69 26.43 -12.78
CA VAL A 134 -38.92 25.72 -12.41
C VAL A 134 -40.11 26.64 -12.69
N PRO A 135 -41.08 26.27 -13.55
CA PRO A 135 -42.34 27.00 -13.61
C PRO A 135 -43.17 26.71 -12.36
N VAL A 136 -43.53 27.77 -11.63
CA VAL A 136 -44.51 27.71 -10.54
C VAL A 136 -45.89 27.62 -11.18
N ASP A 137 -46.53 26.45 -11.11
CA ASP A 137 -47.92 26.28 -11.51
C ASP A 137 -48.85 26.71 -10.38
N LEU A 138 -49.54 27.83 -10.58
CA LEU A 138 -50.45 28.46 -9.63
C LEU A 138 -51.88 27.96 -9.87
N SER A 139 -52.15 26.70 -9.54
CA SER A 139 -53.52 26.15 -9.63
C SER A 139 -54.27 26.32 -8.30
N VAL A 140 -54.95 27.47 -8.18
CA VAL A 140 -55.91 27.80 -7.11
C VAL A 140 -57.15 26.90 -7.24
N ALA A 141 -57.45 26.18 -6.15
CA ALA A 141 -58.63 25.35 -5.99
C ALA A 141 -59.92 26.19 -6.00
N ALA A 142 -60.78 25.98 -7.00
CA ALA A 142 -62.17 26.42 -6.98
C ALA A 142 -63.05 25.32 -6.39
N ARG A 143 -63.64 25.56 -5.21
CA ARG A 143 -64.78 24.79 -4.67
C ARG A 143 -66.08 25.41 -5.19
N PRO A 144 -67.05 24.63 -5.69
CA PRO A 144 -68.44 25.08 -5.78
C PRO A 144 -69.19 24.80 -4.47
N GLN A 145 -70.22 25.63 -4.25
CA GLN A 145 -71.15 25.58 -3.11
C GLN A 145 -72.14 24.42 -3.21
#